data_AF-A0A0D9W7H5-F1
#
_entry.id   AF-A0A0D9W7H5-F1
#
_cell.length_a   1.000
_cell.length_b   1.000
_cell.length_c   1.000
_cell.angle_alpha   90.00
_cell.angle_beta   90.00
_cell.angle_gamma   90.00
#
_symmetry.space_group_name_H-M   'P 1'
#
loop_
_entity.id
_entity.type
_entity.pdbx_description
1 polymer ?
#
loop_
_entity_poly.entity_id
_entity_poly.type
_entity_poly.pdbx_seq_one_letter_code
_entity_poly.pdbx_strand_id
1 'polypeptide(L)' 'MVQGTLEVLLVGAKGLENTDYLCNMDPYAVLKCRSQEQKSSVASALKPIFTWNDVLLVCVKVETPST' A
#
# COMPACT_ATOMS: atom_id res chain seq x y z
N MET A 1 -14.08 16.51 16.47
CA MET A 1 -13.25 15.91 15.40
C MET A 1 -12.05 15.25 16.05
N VAL A 2 -11.91 13.93 15.93
CA VAL A 2 -10.71 13.22 16.38
C VAL A 2 -9.83 13.00 15.16
N GLN A 3 -8.58 13.46 15.22
CA GLN A 3 -7.60 13.26 14.15
C GLN A 3 -6.44 12.42 14.67
N GLY A 4 -6.09 11.38 13.92
CA GLY A 4 -4.90 10.57 14.16
C GLY A 4 -4.17 10.30 12.87
N THR A 5 -2.88 10.00 12.95
CA THR A 5 -2.08 9.56 11.79
C THR A 5 -1.87 8.06 11.90
N LEU A 6 -2.17 7.34 10.82
CA LEU A 6 -1.83 5.93 10.68
C LEU A 6 -0.56 5.81 9.85
N GLU A 7 0.46 5.22 10.44
CA GLU A 7 1.69 4.85 9.76
C GLU A 7 1.61 3.40 9.30
N VAL A 8 1.76 3.17 7.99
CA VAL A 8 1.69 1.85 7.37
C VAL A 8 3.03 1.54 6.72
N LEU A 9 3.72 0.54 7.23
CA LEU A 9 4.95 0.03 6.63
C LEU A 9 4.60 -1.06 5.60
N LEU A 10 4.77 -0.75 4.31
CA LEU A 10 4.64 -1.72 3.23
C LEU A 10 5.96 -2.45 3.03
N VAL A 11 6.09 -3.61 3.67
CA VAL A 11 7.32 -4.42 3.62
C VAL A 11 7.42 -5.15 2.27
N GLY A 12 6.42 -5.96 1.94
CA GLY A 12 6.49 -6.84 0.79
C GLY A 12 5.23 -7.70 0.62
N ALA A 13 5.14 -8.36 -0.53
CA ALA A 13 4.11 -9.32 -0.83
C ALA A 13 4.75 -10.62 -1.34
N LYS A 14 4.19 -11.75 -0.90
CA LYS A 14 4.63 -13.10 -1.28
C LYS A 14 3.50 -13.81 -2.00
N GLY A 15 3.83 -14.68 -2.95
CA GLY A 15 2.83 -15.49 -3.65
C GLY A 15 1.98 -14.70 -4.65
N LEU A 16 2.48 -13.55 -5.13
CA LEU A 16 1.93 -12.95 -6.35
C LEU A 16 2.27 -13.90 -7.51
N GLU A 17 1.25 -14.62 -7.98
CA GLU A 17 1.36 -15.45 -9.17
C GLU A 17 1.70 -14.56 -10.35
N ASN A 18 2.78 -14.91 -11.07
CA ASN A 18 3.12 -14.20 -12.28
C ASN A 18 2.11 -14.59 -13.36
N THR A 19 1.08 -13.77 -13.54
CA THR A 19 0.08 -13.93 -14.60
C THR A 19 0.61 -13.49 -15.97
N ASP A 20 1.73 -12.78 -16.02
CA ASP A 20 2.37 -12.33 -17.25
C ASP A 20 3.40 -13.36 -17.73
N TYR A 21 2.99 -14.13 -18.75
CA TYR A 21 3.84 -15.12 -19.41
C TYR A 21 4.93 -14.50 -20.31
N LEU A 22 4.82 -13.21 -20.65
CA LEU A 22 5.61 -12.56 -21.70
C LEU A 22 6.38 -11.30 -21.25
N CYS A 23 6.07 -10.72 -20.09
CA CYS A 23 6.68 -9.48 -19.62
C CYS A 23 7.12 -9.55 -18.16
N ASN A 24 8.07 -8.69 -17.78
CA ASN A 24 8.49 -8.54 -16.38
C ASN A 24 7.32 -7.93 -15.58
N MET A 25 7.00 -8.52 -14.42
CA MET A 25 5.94 -8.04 -13.55
C MET A 25 6.45 -6.84 -12.74
N ASP A 26 5.76 -5.69 -12.86
CA ASP A 26 6.03 -4.47 -12.08
C ASP A 26 4.90 -4.23 -11.05
N PRO A 27 4.80 -5.02 -9.97
CA PRO A 27 3.69 -4.88 -9.03
C PRO A 27 3.81 -3.59 -8.22
N TYR A 28 2.66 -3.01 -7.90
CA TYR A 28 2.52 -1.87 -6.99
C TYR A 28 1.34 -2.12 -6.04
N ALA A 29 1.38 -1.51 -4.86
CA ALA A 29 0.31 -1.57 -3.88
C ALA A 29 -0.46 -0.24 -3.83
N VAL A 30 -1.77 -0.31 -3.58
CA VAL A 30 -2.61 0.86 -3.36
C VAL A 30 -3.20 0.77 -1.97
N LEU A 31 -2.87 1.74 -1.13
CA LEU A 31 -3.45 1.91 0.19
C LEU A 31 -4.58 2.93 0.12
N LYS A 32 -5.80 2.51 0.46
CA LYS A 32 -6.98 3.37 0.49
C LYS A 32 -7.55 3.46 1.89
N CYS A 33 -7.63 4.67 2.42
CA CYS A 33 -8.29 4.96 3.70
C CYS A 33 -9.35 6.04 3.49
N ARG A 34 -10.62 5.65 3.53
CA ARG A 34 -11.77 6.54 3.28
C ARG A 34 -11.63 7.23 1.90
N SER A 35 -11.41 8.55 1.91
CA SER A 35 -11.25 9.39 0.72
C SER A 35 -9.79 9.60 0.29
N GLN A 36 -8.82 9.12 1.08
CA GLN A 36 -7.40 9.17 0.72
C GLN A 36 -6.98 7.86 0.05
N GLU A 37 -6.29 8.01 -1.08
CA GLU A 37 -5.65 6.92 -1.81
C GLU A 37 -4.17 7.26 -1.97
N GLN A 38 -3.30 6.31 -1.66
CA GLN A 38 -1.86 6.44 -1.81
C GLN A 38 -1.32 5.19 -2.50
N LYS A 39 -0.49 5.41 -3.52
CA LYS A 39 0.13 4.33 -4.29
C LYS A 39 1.59 4.19 -3.84
N SER A 40 2.05 2.95 -3.70
CA SER A 40 3.46 2.68 -3.47
C SER A 40 4.26 2.85 -4.76
N SER A 41 5.58 2.85 -4.62
CA SER A 41 6.50 2.68 -5.74
C SER A 41 6.30 1.31 -6.41
N VAL A 42 6.95 1.07 -7.55
CA VAL A 42 7.02 -0.27 -8.15
C VAL A 42 7.92 -1.15 -7.28
N ALA A 43 7.46 -2.35 -6.94
CA ALA A 43 8.23 -3.27 -6.10
C ALA A 43 9.48 -3.75 -6.84
N SER A 44 10.58 -3.87 -6.10
CA SER A 44 11.76 -4.57 -6.62
C SER A 44 11.51 -6.07 -6.53
N ALA A 45 11.55 -6.74 -7.69
CA ALA A 45 11.29 -8.18 -7.79
C ALA A 45 12.58 -8.99 -7.53
N LEU A 46 12.72 -9.53 -6.33
CA LEU A 46 13.67 -10.60 -6.02
C LEU A 46 12.86 -11.90 -5.87
N LYS A 47 12.61 -12.59 -6.99
CA LYS A 47 11.71 -13.75 -7.09
C LYS A 47 11.84 -14.72 -5.89
N PRO A 48 10.73 -15.24 -5.31
CA PRO A 48 9.30 -14.98 -5.55
C PRO A 48 8.70 -13.94 -4.56
N ILE A 49 9.55 -13.04 -4.01
CA ILE A 49 9.16 -12.07 -3.00
C ILE A 49 9.29 -10.67 -3.60
N PHE A 50 8.17 -9.94 -3.63
CA PHE A 50 8.17 -8.54 -4.01
C PHE A 50 8.38 -7.70 -2.75
N THR A 51 9.36 -6.80 -2.79
CA THR A 51 9.73 -5.99 -1.63
C THR A 51 9.62 -4.51 -2.00
N TRP A 52 8.96 -3.73 -1.14
CA TRP A 52 8.89 -2.27 -1.24
C TRP A 52 9.77 -1.63 -0.17
N ASN A 53 9.61 -2.02 1.10
CA ASN A 53 10.17 -1.32 2.27
C ASN A 53 9.81 0.18 2.27
N ASP A 54 8.62 0.52 1.79
CA ASP A 54 8.12 1.90 1.75
C ASP A 54 7.23 2.19 2.96
N VAL A 55 7.38 3.38 3.55
CA VAL A 55 6.48 3.88 4.60
C VAL A 55 5.41 4.76 3.96
N LEU A 56 4.14 4.38 4.15
CA LEU A 56 2.97 5.11 3.68
C LEU A 56 2.29 5.75 4.90
N LEU A 57 2.17 7.08 4.89
CA LEU A 57 1.54 7.85 5.95
C LEU A 57 0.14 8.27 5.52
N VAL A 58 -0.86 7.95 6.34
CA VAL A 58 -2.26 8.28 6.05
C VAL A 58 -2.89 9.02 7.22
N CYS A 59 -3.43 10.21 6.95
CA CYS A 59 -4.13 11.00 7.95
C CYS A 59 -5.57 10.51 8.12
N VAL A 60 -5.91 9.93 9.27
CA VAL A 60 -7.28 9.49 9.56
C VAL A 60 -8.01 10.59 10.32
N LYS A 61 -9.00 11.21 9.66
CA LYS A 61 -9.95 12.14 10.28
C LYS A 61 -11.22 11.36 10.62
N VAL A 62 -11.48 11.17 11.92
CA VAL A 62 -12.73 10.60 12.41
C VAL A 62 -13.69 11.74 12.74
N GLU A 63 -14.71 11.87 11.90
CA GLU A 63 -15.87 12.70 12.19
C GLU A 63 -16.72 11.98 13.23
N THR A 64 -16.68 12.49 14.46
CA THR A 64 -17.61 12.08 15.52
C THR A 64 -18.99 12.65 15.17
N PRO A 65 -20.06 11.83 15.13
CA PRO A 65 -21.40 12.36 14.90
C PRO A 65 -21.71 13.38 16.01
N SER A 66 -21.99 14.61 15.62
CA SER A 66 -22.51 15.64 16.51
C SER A 66 -23.88 15.18 17.01
N THR A 67 -23.96 14.90 18.32
CA THR A 67 -25.21 14.63 19.04
C THR A 67 -26.05 15.90 19.11
#